data_AF-A0A3D3UDJ6-F1
#
_entry.id   AF-A0A3D3UDJ6-F1
#
_cell.length_a   1.000
_cell.length_b   1.000
_cell.length_c   1.000
_cell.angle_alpha   90.00
_cell.angle_beta   90.00
_cell.angle_gamma   90.00
#
_symmetry.space_group_name_H-M   'P 1'
#
loop_
_entity.id
_entity.type
_entity.pdbx_description
1 polymer ?
#
loop_
_entity_poly.entity_id
_entity_poly.type
_entity_poly.pdbx_seq_one_letter_code
_entity_poly.pdbx_strand_id
1 'polypeptide(L)' 'NMGAWSFADPHIEWALTKIGGQHTRARYVGRSAAASTATGLASRHNAELNRFLEEALSI' A
#
# COMPACT_ATOMS: atom_id res chain seq x y z
N ASN A 1 0.11 -7.87 4.67
CA ASN A 1 -0.89 -8.95 4.89
C ASN A 1 -2.18 -8.45 5.53
N MET A 2 -2.39 -7.13 5.64
CA MET A 2 -3.60 -6.54 6.23
C MET A 2 -4.17 -5.47 5.28
N GLY A 3 -5.38 -5.01 5.56
CA GLY A 3 -6.07 -4.00 4.75
C GLY A 3 -6.68 -4.57 3.47
N ALA A 4 -7.12 -3.67 2.60
CA ALA A 4 -7.88 -4.03 1.39
C ALA A 4 -7.01 -4.43 0.19
N TRP A 5 -5.68 -4.36 0.28
CA TRP A 5 -4.79 -4.50 -0.89
C TRP A 5 -5.03 -5.79 -1.68
N SER A 6 -5.03 -6.95 -1.01
CA SER A 6 -5.23 -8.24 -1.68
C SER A 6 -6.60 -8.39 -2.34
N PHE A 7 -7.59 -7.60 -1.92
CA PHE A 7 -8.90 -7.52 -2.57
C PHE A 7 -8.89 -6.50 -3.72
N ALA A 8 -8.30 -5.33 -3.52
CA ALA A 8 -8.34 -4.21 -4.46
C ALA A 8 -7.42 -4.41 -5.67
N ASP A 9 -6.21 -4.95 -5.48
CA ASP A 9 -5.18 -5.13 -6.51
C ASP A 9 -5.70 -5.76 -7.82
N PRO A 10 -6.38 -6.93 -7.82
CA PRO A 10 -6.89 -7.53 -9.06
C PRO A 10 -7.96 -6.68 -9.75
N HIS A 11 -8.74 -5.90 -9.01
CA HIS A 11 -9.77 -5.02 -9.57
C HIS A 11 -9.16 -3.75 -10.18
N ILE A 12 -8.11 -3.23 -9.57
CA ILE A 12 -7.34 -2.11 -10.12
C ILE A 12 -6.66 -2.55 -11.41
N GLU A 13 -6.00 -3.72 -11.42
CA GLU A 13 -5.37 -4.28 -12.63
C GLU A 13 -6.41 -4.50 -13.76
N TRP A 14 -7.58 -5.04 -13.43
CA TRP A 14 -8.68 -5.20 -14.38
C TRP A 14 -9.12 -3.86 -14.98
N ALA A 15 -9.33 -2.84 -14.15
CA ALA A 15 -9.78 -1.52 -14.60
C ALA A 15 -8.74 -0.84 -15.50
N LEU A 16 -7.46 -0.84 -15.10
CA LEU A 16 -6.36 -0.25 -15.86
C LEU A 16 -6.19 -0.92 -17.23
N THR A 17 -6.34 -2.25 -17.28
CA THR A 17 -6.30 -3.01 -18.53
C THR A 17 -7.46 -2.65 -19.45
N LYS A 18 -8.68 -2.47 -18.90
CA LYS A 18 -9.87 -2.14 -19.69
C LYS A 18 -9.83 -0.75 -20.31
N ILE A 19 -9.20 0.22 -19.65
CA ILE A 19 -9.05 1.58 -20.20
C ILE A 19 -7.86 1.71 -21.17
N GLY A 20 -7.09 0.64 -21.41
CA GLY A 20 -5.88 0.70 -22.23
C GLY A 20 -4.78 1.57 -21.62
N GLY A 21 -4.67 1.59 -20.30
CA GLY A 21 -3.69 2.42 -19.59
C GLY A 21 -2.26 2.06 -19.96
N GLN A 22 -1.38 3.06 -20.00
CA GLN A 22 0.06 2.84 -20.24
C GLN A 22 0.69 1.91 -19.20
N HIS A 23 0.16 1.97 -17.96
CA HIS A 23 0.50 1.04 -16.89
C HIS A 23 -0.74 0.24 -16.52
N THR A 24 -0.61 -1.09 -16.53
CA THR A 24 -1.72 -2.02 -16.26
C THR A 24 -1.72 -2.56 -14.83
N ARG A 25 -0.66 -2.30 -14.06
CA ARG A 25 -0.52 -2.75 -12.66
C ARG A 25 -0.20 -1.60 -11.72
N ALA A 26 -0.81 -1.63 -10.55
CA ALA A 26 -0.52 -0.69 -9.48
C ALA A 26 0.74 -1.13 -8.71
N ARG A 27 1.51 -0.14 -8.24
CA ARG A 27 2.57 -0.38 -7.27
C ARG A 27 1.97 -0.33 -5.86
N TYR A 28 2.29 -1.33 -5.04
CA TYR A 28 1.92 -1.32 -3.63
C TYR A 28 2.86 -0.41 -2.83
N VAL A 29 2.29 0.40 -1.95
CA VAL A 29 3.00 1.06 -0.86
C VAL A 29 2.18 0.87 0.42
N GLY A 30 2.83 0.46 1.51
CA GLY A 30 2.16 0.13 2.76
C GLY A 30 3.12 -0.29 3.86
N ARG A 31 2.58 -0.54 5.05
CA ARG A 31 3.37 -1.09 6.16
C ARG A 31 3.83 -2.51 5.84
N SER A 32 5.01 -2.89 6.32
CA SER A 32 5.53 -4.25 6.22
C SER A 32 4.57 -5.25 6.88
N ALA A 33 4.53 -6.47 6.37
CA ALA A 33 3.71 -7.53 6.96
C ALA A 33 4.07 -7.76 8.44
N ALA A 34 3.06 -7.88 9.28
CA ALA A 34 3.21 -8.06 10.71
C ALA A 34 2.11 -8.97 11.27
N ALA A 35 2.34 -9.55 12.44
CA ALA A 35 1.32 -10.32 13.15
C ALA A 35 0.30 -9.41 13.86
N SER A 36 0.74 -8.27 14.38
CA SER A 36 -0.11 -7.26 15.03
C SER A 36 -0.51 -6.15 14.05
N THR A 37 -1.68 -5.55 14.26
CA THR A 37 -2.24 -4.51 13.37
C THR A 37 -1.43 -3.20 13.37
N ALA A 38 -0.90 -2.83 14.52
CA ALA A 38 -0.01 -1.70 14.69
C ALA A 38 0.95 -1.95 15.86
N THR A 39 2.07 -1.25 15.87
CA THR A 39 2.92 -1.16 17.06
C THR A 39 2.21 -0.39 18.18
N GLY A 40 2.32 -0.88 19.42
CA GLY A 40 1.80 -0.21 20.61
C GLY A 40 2.65 0.97 21.10
N LEU A 41 3.83 1.17 20.51
CA LEU A 41 4.73 2.28 20.84
C LEU A 41 4.47 3.46 19.92
N ALA A 42 3.95 4.56 20.47
CA ALA A 42 3.59 5.76 19.69
C ALA A 42 4.76 6.33 18.86
N SER A 43 5.99 6.31 19.40
CA SER A 43 7.18 6.76 18.69
C SER A 43 7.46 5.93 17.44
N ARG A 44 7.37 4.60 17.54
CA ARG A 44 7.52 3.68 16.40
C ARG A 44 6.38 3.83 15.41
N HIS A 45 5.15 4.01 15.90
CA HIS A 45 3.98 4.23 15.05
C HIS A 45 4.15 5.45 14.14
N ASN A 46 4.64 6.57 14.70
CA ASN A 46 4.87 7.80 13.93
C ASN A 46 6.03 7.64 12.93
N ALA A 47 7.11 6.95 13.32
CA ALA A 47 8.22 6.66 12.41
C ALA A 47 7.78 5.77 11.23
N GLU A 48 6.96 4.74 11.49
CA GLU A 48 6.38 3.89 10.45
C GLU A 48 5.45 4.66 9.50
N LEU A 49 4.64 5.58 10.04
CA LEU A 49 3.76 6.44 9.25
C LEU A 49 4.56 7.36 8.33
N ASN A 50 5.57 8.06 8.85
CA ASN A 50 6.38 8.98 8.03
C ASN A 50 7.07 8.25 6.88
N ARG A 51 7.71 7.11 7.16
CA ARG A 51 8.34 6.28 6.12
C ARG A 51 7.34 5.83 5.06
N PHE A 52 6.14 5.41 5.48
CA PHE A 52 5.06 5.03 4.56
C PHE A 52 4.63 6.20 3.66
N LEU A 53 4.47 7.39 4.24
CA LEU A 53 4.08 8.59 3.47
C LEU A 53 5.17 9.03 2.50
N GLU A 54 6.44 8.99 2.92
CA GLU A 54 7.58 9.29 2.05
C GLU A 54 7.62 8.35 0.84
N GLU A 55 7.48 7.04 1.05
CA GLU A 55 7.45 6.08 -0.05
C GLU A 55 6.23 6.27 -0.96
N ALA A 56 5.06 6.60 -0.40
CA ALA A 56 3.83 6.74 -1.15
C ALA A 56 3.83 8.00 -2.04
N LEU A 57 4.54 9.04 -1.62
CA LEU A 57 4.61 10.33 -2.31
C LEU A 57 5.90 10.50 -3.13
N SER A 58 6.87 9.59 -2.99
CA SER A 58 8.01 9.51 -3.90
C SER A 58 7.56 8.91 -5.24
N ILE A 59 7.59 9.74 -6.29
CA ILE A 59 7.32 9.35 -7.69
C ILE A 59 8.64 9.08 -8.40
#